data_AF-A0A183VG19-F1
#
_entry.id   AF-A0A183VG19-F1
#
_cell.length_a   1.000
_cell.length_b   1.000
_cell.length_c   1.000
_cell.angle_alpha   90.00
_cell.angle_beta   90.00
_cell.angle_gamma   90.00
#
_symmetry.space_group_name_H-M   'P 1'
#
loop_
_entity.id
_entity.type
_entity.pdbx_description
1 polymer ?
#
loop_
_entity_poly.entity_id
_entity_poly.type
_entity_poly.pdbx_seq_one_letter_code
_entity_poly.pdbx_strand_id
1 'polypeptide(L)'
;MDGKVTALDVNSNGRVAWTRDTDSSPLLSGTLNSHQLMADGHPYLLVPSLDGSLYMFNMDSNALDPIPLNTGISVMVGEDAVAGGSIVSTTGMDPITGQRCPLAAMLE
;
A
#
# COMPACT_ATOMS: atom_id res chain seq x y z
N MET A 1 8.59 0.89 -2.17
CA MET A 1 8.32 0.29 -3.49
C MET A 1 7.60 1.32 -4.34
N ASP A 2 7.93 1.43 -5.62
CA ASP A 2 7.59 2.55 -6.51
C ASP A 2 6.27 2.42 -7.28
N GLY A 3 5.54 1.31 -7.14
CA GLY A 3 4.21 1.14 -7.77
C GLY A 3 4.23 0.74 -9.25
N LYS A 4 5.41 0.53 -9.83
CA LYS A 4 5.55 0.19 -11.24
C LYS A 4 5.27 -1.30 -11.50
N VAL A 5 4.74 -1.59 -12.69
CA VAL A 5 4.67 -2.95 -13.22
C VAL A 5 5.76 -3.12 -14.27
N THR A 6 6.50 -4.22 -14.18
CA THR A 6 7.59 -4.55 -15.10
C THR A 6 7.37 -5.95 -15.66
N ALA A 7 7.38 -6.07 -16.99
CA ALA A 7 7.36 -7.34 -17.69
C ALA A 7 8.79 -7.77 -18.04
N LEU A 8 9.10 -9.04 -17.79
CA LEU A 8 10.38 -9.66 -18.09
C LEU A 8 10.18 -10.76 -19.14
N ASP A 9 11.05 -10.78 -20.16
CA ASP A 9 11.05 -11.83 -21.17
C ASP A 9 11.88 -13.02 -20.70
N VAL A 10 11.19 -14.12 -20.38
CA VAL A 10 11.79 -15.38 -19.93
C VAL A 10 12.62 -16.06 -21.01
N ASN A 11 12.33 -15.82 -22.30
CA ASN A 11 13.12 -16.34 -23.42
C ASN A 11 14.37 -15.49 -23.69
N SER A 12 14.44 -14.30 -23.08
CA SER A 12 15.58 -13.39 -23.14
C SER A 12 16.27 -13.25 -21.77
N ASN A 13 16.37 -14.35 -21.03
CA ASN A 13 17.04 -14.43 -19.72
C ASN A 13 16.51 -13.41 -18.69
N GLY A 14 15.21 -13.13 -18.71
CA GLY A 14 14.58 -12.17 -17.79
C GLY A 14 14.89 -10.72 -18.12
N ARG A 15 15.30 -10.40 -19.36
CA ARG A 15 15.47 -9.01 -19.80
C ARG A 15 14.14 -8.27 -19.72
N VAL A 16 14.19 -7.00 -19.30
CA VAL A 16 13.02 -6.12 -19.27
C VAL A 16 12.45 -5.95 -20.68
N ALA A 17 11.20 -6.36 -20.86
CA ALA A 17 10.43 -6.09 -22.07
C ALA A 17 9.86 -4.67 -22.02
N TRP A 18 9.24 -4.30 -20.89
CA TRP A 18 8.74 -2.97 -20.62
C TRP A 18 8.53 -2.72 -19.12
N THR A 19 8.53 -1.46 -18.73
CA THR A 19 8.12 -0.97 -17.40
C THR A 19 7.09 0.14 -17.58
N ARG A 20 6.05 0.14 -16.74
CA ARG A 20 4.96 1.11 -16.78
C ARG A 20 4.54 1.55 -15.38
N ASP A 21 4.18 2.82 -15.29
CA ASP A 21 3.53 3.37 -14.11
C ASP A 21 2.04 2.97 -14.14
N THR A 22 1.58 2.31 -13.08
CA THR A 22 0.16 1.96 -12.91
C THR A 22 -0.64 3.17 -12.42
N ASP A 23 -0.07 3.89 -11.45
CA ASP A 23 -0.52 5.17 -10.94
C ASP A 23 0.68 6.13 -10.80
N SER A 24 0.38 7.37 -10.45
CA SER A 24 1.31 8.44 -10.07
C SER A 24 1.94 8.25 -8.67
N SER A 25 1.48 7.26 -7.90
CA SER A 25 1.84 7.08 -6.50
C SER A 25 2.56 5.74 -6.24
N PRO A 26 3.49 5.69 -5.27
CA PRO A 26 4.14 4.45 -4.84
C PRO A 26 3.15 3.52 -4.12
N LEU A 27 3.48 2.23 -4.00
CA LEU A 27 2.63 1.24 -3.30
C LEU A 27 2.41 1.56 -1.82
N LEU A 28 3.37 2.27 -1.21
CA LEU A 28 3.29 2.70 0.17
C LEU A 28 3.72 4.15 0.24
N SER A 29 2.82 5.00 0.73
CA SER A 29 3.04 6.42 0.96
C SER A 29 2.30 6.82 2.23
N GLY A 30 2.83 7.80 2.94
CA GLY A 30 2.13 8.37 4.09
C GLY A 30 3.07 9.07 5.06
N THR A 31 2.45 9.73 6.02
CA THR A 31 3.13 10.44 7.12
C THR A 31 2.85 9.78 8.46
N LEU A 32 2.23 8.60 8.49
CA LEU A 32 1.87 7.89 9.74
C LEU A 32 3.09 7.64 10.63
N ASN A 33 4.26 7.43 10.03
CA ASN A 33 5.50 7.18 10.74
C ASN A 33 6.21 8.47 11.21
N SER A 34 5.69 9.66 10.92
CA SER A 34 6.28 10.92 11.39
C SER A 34 5.62 11.42 12.68
N HIS A 35 4.59 10.74 13.16
CA HIS A 35 3.84 11.12 14.36
C HIS A 35 3.87 9.97 15.36
N GLN A 36 4.28 10.31 16.58
CA GLN A 36 4.32 9.40 17.70
C GLN A 36 3.00 9.50 18.46
N LEU A 37 2.35 8.36 18.66
CA LEU A 37 1.13 8.26 19.44
C LEU A 37 1.49 7.89 20.88
N MET A 38 0.67 8.35 21.83
CA MET A 38 0.77 7.95 23.22
C MET A 38 -0.44 7.12 23.60
N ALA A 39 -0.23 5.88 24.03
CA ALA A 39 -1.28 4.99 24.51
C ALA A 39 -0.78 4.25 25.74
N ASP A 40 -1.61 4.10 26.78
CA ASP A 40 -1.24 3.41 28.02
C ASP A 40 0.08 3.89 28.66
N GLY A 41 0.45 5.17 28.45
CA GLY A 41 1.70 5.76 28.94
C GLY A 41 2.95 5.40 28.14
N HIS A 42 2.80 4.66 27.03
CA HIS A 42 3.88 4.24 26.17
C HIS A 42 3.87 4.94 24.81
N PRO A 43 5.07 5.16 24.24
CA PRO A 43 5.23 5.73 22.92
C PRO A 43 5.07 4.69 21.81
N TYR A 44 4.21 4.98 20.84
CA TYR A 44 3.96 4.10 19.70
C TYR A 44 4.19 4.78 18.36
N LEU A 45 4.65 3.99 17.40
CA LEU A 45 4.72 4.35 15.99
C LEU A 45 3.70 3.52 15.20
N LEU A 46 2.94 4.17 14.32
CA LEU A 46 2.12 3.45 13.36
C LEU A 46 3.00 2.94 12.22
N VAL A 47 2.85 1.66 11.86
CA VAL A 47 3.62 1.01 10.81
C VAL A 47 2.66 0.40 9.79
N PRO A 48 2.51 1.01 8.59
CA PRO A 48 1.69 0.46 7.53
C PRO A 48 2.42 -0.64 6.74
N SER A 49 1.69 -1.65 6.30
CA SER A 49 2.21 -2.73 5.44
C SER A 49 1.61 -2.68 4.03
N LEU A 50 2.25 -3.40 3.10
CA LEU A 50 1.88 -3.40 1.67
C LEU A 50 0.51 -4.05 1.37
N ASP A 51 0.04 -4.92 2.26
CA ASP A 51 -1.29 -5.55 2.18
C ASP A 51 -2.41 -4.65 2.74
N GLY A 52 -2.06 -3.46 3.25
CA GLY A 52 -3.00 -2.52 3.84
C GLY A 52 -3.27 -2.75 5.34
N SER A 53 -2.64 -3.75 5.97
CA SER A 53 -2.67 -3.88 7.43
C SER A 53 -1.94 -2.71 8.10
N LEU A 54 -2.29 -2.42 9.35
CA LEU A 54 -1.63 -1.39 10.15
C LEU A 54 -1.21 -1.98 11.49
N TYR A 55 -0.01 -1.67 11.91
CA TYR A 55 0.57 -2.15 13.16
C TYR A 55 0.93 -0.99 14.07
N MET A 56 0.98 -1.29 15.35
CA MET A 56 1.42 -0.40 16.41
C MET A 56 2.75 -0.93 16.94
N PHE A 57 3.82 -0.15 16.77
CA PHE A 57 5.16 -0.49 17.26
C PHE A 57 5.42 0.23 18.58
N ASN A 58 5.56 -0.54 19.67
CA ASN A 58 5.92 -0.01 20.98
C ASN A 58 7.42 0.31 21.02
N MET A 59 7.79 1.57 21.18
CA MET A 59 9.20 1.97 21.16
C MET A 59 9.97 1.61 22.44
N ASP A 60 9.28 1.30 23.54
CA ASP A 60 9.92 0.87 24.79
C ASP A 60 10.21 -0.64 24.79
N SER A 61 9.26 -1.45 24.33
CA SER A 61 9.35 -2.91 24.36
C SER A 61 9.83 -3.54 23.05
N ASN A 62 9.91 -2.77 21.96
CA ASN A 62 10.13 -3.24 20.60
C ASN A 62 9.10 -4.30 20.14
N ALA A 63 7.90 -4.28 20.72
CA ALA A 63 6.79 -5.13 20.29
C ALA A 63 6.05 -4.51 19.09
N LEU A 64 5.52 -5.37 18.23
CA LEU A 64 4.71 -4.99 17.07
C LEU A 64 3.37 -5.71 17.16
N ASP A 65 2.30 -4.95 17.36
CA ASP A 65 0.95 -5.47 17.53
C ASP A 65 0.04 -5.04 16.36
N PRO A 66 -0.80 -5.93 15.82
CA PRO A 66 -1.71 -5.58 14.74
C PRO A 66 -2.86 -4.70 15.25
N ILE A 67 -3.19 -3.64 14.52
CA ILE A 67 -4.41 -2.86 14.75
C ILE A 67 -5.53 -3.53 13.95
N PRO A 68 -6.65 -3.94 14.58
CA PRO A 68 -7.78 -4.54 13.89
C PRO A 68 -8.55 -3.47 13.13
N LEU A 69 -8.01 -3.04 11.98
CA LEU A 69 -8.69 -2.12 11.07
C LEU A 69 -9.66 -2.91 10.19
N ASN A 70 -10.84 -2.33 9.97
CA ASN A 70 -11.71 -2.72 8.86
C ASN A 70 -12.18 -1.46 8.12
N THR A 71 -12.71 -1.63 6.90
CA THR A 71 -13.03 -0.54 5.97
C THR A 71 -14.18 0.38 6.41
N GLY A 72 -14.81 0.13 7.56
CA GLY A 72 -15.94 0.90 8.08
C GLY A 72 -15.79 1.39 9.51
N ILE A 73 -14.63 1.19 10.15
CA ILE A 73 -14.40 1.59 11.54
C ILE A 73 -13.21 2.53 11.68
N SER A 74 -13.35 3.48 12.59
CA SER A 74 -12.23 4.12 13.27
C SER A 74 -11.92 3.35 14.55
N VAL A 75 -10.64 3.27 14.90
CA VAL A 75 -10.16 2.71 16.16
C VAL A 75 -9.46 3.81 16.95
N MET A 76 -9.74 3.90 18.25
CA MET A 76 -9.01 4.79 19.13
C MET A 76 -7.69 4.15 19.54
N VAL A 77 -6.60 4.89 19.39
CA VAL A 77 -5.27 4.55 19.88
C VAL A 77 -4.85 5.67 20.83
N GLY A 78 -4.95 5.42 22.13
CA GLY A 78 -4.85 6.48 23.14
C GLY A 78 -5.98 7.51 22.95
N GLU A 79 -5.60 8.77 22.73
CA GLU A 79 -6.54 9.87 22.46
C GLU A 79 -6.75 10.14 20.96
N ASP A 80 -6.04 9.43 20.09
CA ASP A 80 -6.06 9.64 18.64
C ASP A 80 -6.97 8.63 17.93
N ALA A 81 -7.76 9.13 16.99
CA ALA A 81 -8.60 8.29 16.14
C ALA A 81 -7.83 7.90 14.88
N VAL A 82 -7.66 6.60 14.66
CA VAL A 82 -7.11 6.03 13.44
C VAL A 82 -8.24 5.50 12.58
N ALA A 83 -8.35 6.00 11.35
CA ALA A 83 -9.38 5.60 10.39
C ALA A 83 -8.75 5.22 9.04
N GLY A 84 -9.42 4.33 8.31
CA GLY A 84 -8.96 3.85 7.02
C GLY A 84 -10.10 3.64 6.03
N GLY A 85 -9.73 3.25 4.80
CA GLY A 85 -10.66 2.95 3.72
C GLY A 85 -9.97 2.11 2.66
N SER A 86 -10.75 1.53 1.75
CA SER A 86 -10.24 0.75 0.62
C SER A 86 -10.78 1.30 -0.68
N ILE A 87 -9.91 1.39 -1.69
CA ILE A 87 -10.24 1.82 -3.04
C ILE A 87 -9.73 0.73 -3.99
N VAL A 88 -10.60 0.29 -4.89
CA VAL A 88 -10.26 -0.68 -5.94
C VAL A 88 -10.37 0.00 -7.29
N SER A 89 -9.32 -0.11 -8.10
CA SER A 89 -9.28 0.41 -9.46
C SER A 89 -8.70 -0.66 -10.39
N THR A 90 -9.22 -0.72 -11.61
CA THR A 90 -8.79 -1.69 -12.63
C THR A 90 -8.26 -0.94 -13.84
N THR A 91 -7.04 -1.25 -14.27
CA THR A 91 -6.44 -0.70 -15.49
C THR A 91 -6.06 -1.84 -16.43
N GLY A 92 -6.62 -1.85 -17.64
CA GLY A 92 -6.23 -2.79 -18.69
C GLY A 92 -4.88 -2.41 -19.30
N MET A 93 -4.02 -3.40 -19.52
CA MET A 93 -2.70 -3.24 -20.14
C MET A 93 -2.51 -4.32 -21.21
N ASP A 94 -2.00 -3.93 -22.37
CA ASP A 94 -1.51 -4.86 -23.39
C ASP A 94 -0.27 -5.60 -22.83
N PRO A 95 -0.29 -6.94 -22.71
CA PRO A 95 0.80 -7.69 -22.11
C PRO A 95 2.10 -7.64 -22.94
N ILE A 96 2.02 -7.39 -24.25
CA ILE A 96 3.17 -7.36 -25.15
C ILE A 96 3.81 -5.96 -25.13
N THR A 97 3.00 -4.91 -25.23
CA THR A 97 3.51 -3.53 -25.39
C THR A 97 3.55 -2.72 -24.09
N GLY A 98 2.83 -3.17 -23.06
CA GLY A 98 2.60 -2.43 -21.83
C GLY A 98 1.76 -1.16 -22.04
N GLN A 99 1.09 -0.99 -23.17
CA GLN A 99 0.21 0.17 -23.37
C GLN A 99 -1.11 -0.02 -22.63
N ARG A 100 -1.68 1.07 -22.11
CA ARG A 100 -3.01 1.04 -21.47
C ARG A 100 -4.06 0.76 -22.54
N CYS A 101 -4.93 -0.20 -22.29
CA CYS A 101 -6.09 -0.43 -23.15
C CYS A 101 -7.09 0.73 -22.98
N PRO A 102 -7.67 1.27 -24.07
CA PRO A 102 -8.76 2.22 -23.96
C PRO A 102 -9.94 1.56 -23.22
N LEU A 103 -10.65 2.31 -22.39
CA LEU A 103 -11.80 1.82 -21.63
C LEU A 103 -12.88 1.17 -22.53
N ALA A 104 -12.97 1.59 -23.79
CA ALA A 104 -13.87 1.03 -24.81
C ALA A 104 -13.50 -0.40 -25.27
N ALA A 105 -12.25 -0.83 -25.10
CA ALA A 105 -11.77 -2.14 -25.54
C ALA A 105 -11.85 -3.23 -24.45
N MET A 106 -12.32 -2.89 -23.25
CA MET A 106 -12.41 -3.82 -22.10
C MET A 106 -13.81 -4.39 -21.86
N LEU A 107 -14.80 -4.01 -22.68
CA LEU A 107 -16.22 -4.39 -22.54
C LEU A 107 -16.70 -5.38 -23.61
N GLU A 108 -15.80 -5.94 -24.41
CA GLU A 108 -16.11 -7.00 -25.39
C GLU A 108 -15.65 -8.38 -24.91
#